data_AF-A0A7J2QYZ5-F1
#
_entry.id   AF-A0A7J2QYZ5-F1
#
_cell.length_a   1.000
_cell.length_b   1.000
_cell.length_c   1.000
_cell.angle_alpha   90.00
_cell.angle_beta   90.00
_cell.angle_gamma   90.00
#
_symmetry.space_group_name_H-M   'P 1'
#
loop_
_entity.id
_entity.type
_entity.pdbx_description
1 polymer ?
#
loop_
_entity_poly.entity_id
_entity_poly.type
_entity_poly.pdbx_seq_one_letter_code
_entity_poly.pdbx_strand_id
1 'polypeptide(L)' 'MKIYKTKPDKYGWYFVIHKNKDGTLKLMQKNINHLKEWRDVFDIWEKEDLELLKKVINEK' A
#
# COMPACT_ATOMS: atom_id res chain seq x y z
N MET A 1 13.88 2.26 -4.00
CA MET A 1 12.86 1.28 -3.55
C MET A 1 11.58 1.53 -4.35
N LYS A 2 11.04 0.53 -5.08
CA LYS A 2 9.80 0.71 -5.84
C LYS A 2 8.64 0.76 -4.84
N ILE A 3 8.05 1.94 -4.68
CA ILE A 3 6.85 2.13 -3.85
C ILE A 3 5.65 1.91 -4.76
N TYR A 4 4.91 0.82 -4.56
CA TYR A 4 3.66 0.60 -5.27
C TYR A 4 2.59 1.50 -4.65
N LYS A 5 1.93 2.32 -5.47
CA LYS A 5 0.88 3.24 -5.04
C LYS A 5 -0.31 3.14 -5.98
N THR A 6 -1.53 3.08 -5.43
CA THR A 6 -2.74 3.23 -6.25
C THR A 6 -2.97 4.70 -6.58
N LYS A 7 -3.85 4.97 -7.56
CA LYS A 7 -4.43 6.30 -7.70
C LYS A 7 -5.25 6.64 -6.44
N PRO A 8 -5.25 7.90 -6.01
CA PRO A 8 -6.14 8.36 -4.95
C PRO A 8 -7.60 8.30 -5.40
N ASP A 9 -8.47 7.93 -4.48
CA ASP A 9 -9.92 8.00 -4.67
C ASP A 9 -10.45 9.44 -4.56
N LYS A 10 -11.76 9.63 -4.71
CA LYS A 10 -12.44 10.93 -4.58
C LYS A 10 -12.26 11.62 -3.23
N TYR A 11 -11.85 10.88 -2.20
CA TYR A 11 -11.58 11.37 -0.84
C TYR A 11 -10.07 11.57 -0.59
N GLY A 12 -9.24 11.31 -1.59
CA GLY A 12 -7.79 11.46 -1.52
C GLY A 12 -7.05 10.26 -0.92
N TRP A 13 -7.74 9.14 -0.65
CA TRP A 13 -7.10 7.94 -0.09
C TRP A 13 -6.49 7.08 -1.19
N TYR A 14 -5.27 6.60 -0.96
CA TYR A 14 -4.57 5.65 -1.82
C TYR A 14 -3.81 4.62 -0.99
N PHE A 15 -3.61 3.43 -1.55
CA PHE A 15 -2.80 2.39 -0.94
C PHE A 15 -1.33 2.55 -1.32
N VAL A 16 -0.45 2.18 -0.40
CA VAL A 16 1.00 2.25 -0.53
C VAL A 16 1.61 0.99 0.07
N ILE A 17 2.50 0.32 -0.66
CA ILE A 17 3.33 -0.75 -0.10
C ILE A 17 4.67 -0.17 0.34
N HIS A 18 4.98 -0.30 1.63
CA HIS A 18 6.28 0.08 2.21
C HIS A 18 7.10 -1.19 2.47
N LYS A 19 8.39 -1.17 2.13
CA LYS A 19 9.34 -2.20 2.58
C LYS A 19 10.12 -1.69 3.80
N ASN A 20 9.94 -2.32 4.94
CA ASN A 20 10.66 -2.01 6.17
C ASN A 20 12.14 -2.40 6.05
N LYS A 21 12.97 -1.90 6.97
CA LYS A 21 14.43 -2.12 6.98
C LYS A 21 14.81 -3.60 7.17
N ASP A 22 13.98 -4.36 7.87
CA ASP A 22 14.10 -5.80 8.09
C ASP A 22 13.70 -6.64 6.87
N GLY A 23 13.18 -6.01 5.82
CA GLY A 23 12.76 -6.67 4.58
C GLY A 23 11.28 -7.01 4.51
N THR A 24 10.51 -6.81 5.60
CA THR A 24 9.06 -7.02 5.60
C THR A 24 8.35 -6.00 4.73
N LEU A 25 7.22 -6.40 4.14
CA LEU A 25 6.39 -5.53 3.31
C LEU A 25 5.11 -5.21 4.09
N LYS A 26 4.65 -3.96 4.03
CA LYS A 26 3.44 -3.51 4.71
C LYS A 26 2.55 -2.73 3.77
N LEU A 27 1.28 -3.10 3.70
CA LEU A 27 0.27 -2.31 3.01
C LEU A 27 -0.25 -1.24 3.97
N MET A 28 -0.14 0.00 3.54
CA MET A 28 -0.65 1.17 4.25
C MET A 28 -1.64 1.92 3.36
N GLN A 29 -2.61 2.58 3.97
CA GLN A 29 -3.44 3.57 3.31
C GLN A 29 -2.94 4.96 3.71
N LYS A 30 -2.83 5.86 2.74
CA LYS A 30 -2.44 7.25 2.95
C LYS A 30 -3.46 8.18 2.32
N ASN A 31 -3.73 9.30 2.98
CA ASN A 31 -4.53 10.36 2.39
C ASN A 31 -3.62 11.48 1.83
N ILE A 32 -3.86 11.92 0.60
CA ILE A 32 -3.10 13.01 -0.03
C ILE A 32 -3.46 14.40 0.52
N ASN A 33 -4.71 14.58 0.93
CA ASN A 33 -5.22 15.82 1.53
C ASN A 33 -4.82 15.94 3.01
N HIS A 34 -4.50 14.82 3.66
CA HIS A 34 -4.06 14.76 5.06
C HIS A 34 -2.70 14.06 5.19
N LEU A 35 -1.62 14.83 5.04
CA LEU A 35 -0.22 14.34 5.03
C LEU A 35 0.19 13.48 6.24
N LYS A 36 -0.47 13.65 7.39
CA LYS A 36 -0.20 12.91 8.63
C LYS A 36 -1.08 11.66 8.81
N GLU A 37 -2.11 11.47 7.99
CA GLU A 37 -3.01 10.33 8.13
C GLU A 37 -2.49 9.12 7.34
N TRP A 38 -1.95 8.18 8.10
CA TRP A 38 -1.58 6.85 7.65
C TRP A 38 -2.44 5.83 8.40
N ARG A 39 -2.93 4.82 7.68
CA ARG A 39 -3.63 3.68 8.27
C ARG A 39 -2.88 2.42 7.90
N ASP A 40 -2.48 1.67 8.91
CA ASP A 40 -1.96 0.33 8.70
C ASP A 40 -3.12 -0.57 8.29
N VAL A 41 -2.94 -1.32 7.20
CA VAL A 41 -3.98 -2.21 6.68
C VAL A 41 -3.63 -3.65 7.02
N PHE A 42 -2.45 -4.12 6.64
CA PHE A 42 -1.90 -5.42 7.02
C PHE A 42 -0.41 -5.55 6.66
N ASP A 43 0.27 -6.44 7.37
CA ASP A 43 1.62 -6.90 7.06
C ASP A 43 1.56 -7.99 5.98
N ILE A 44 2.52 -7.97 5.05
CA ILE A 44 2.64 -8.89 3.92
C ILE A 44 3.77 -9.84 4.26
N TRP A 45 3.43 -11.07 4.61
CA TRP A 45 4.36 -12.08 5.13
C TRP A 45 4.87 -13.00 4.02
N GLU A 46 4.03 -13.29 3.01
CA GLU A 46 4.37 -14.24 1.95
C GLU A 46 4.40 -13.62 0.55
N LYS A 47 5.07 -14.33 -0.37
CA LYS A 47 5.27 -13.87 -1.76
C LYS A 47 3.96 -13.89 -2.56
N GLU A 48 3.06 -14.82 -2.24
CA GLU A 48 1.72 -14.95 -2.82
C GLU A 48 0.81 -13.77 -2.44
N ASP A 49 0.88 -13.28 -1.21
CA ASP A 49 0.15 -12.10 -0.75
C ASP A 49 0.51 -10.85 -1.58
N LEU A 50 1.79 -10.73 -1.97
CA LEU A 50 2.26 -9.63 -2.80
C LEU A 50 1.73 -9.72 -4.24
N GLU A 51 1.62 -10.91 -4.80
CA GLU A 51 1.04 -11.12 -6.13
C GLU A 51 -0.46 -10.86 -6.13
N LEU A 52 -1.17 -11.33 -5.09
CA LEU A 52 -2.59 -11.03 -4.89
C LEU A 52 -2.82 -9.51 -4.78
N LEU A 53 -1.99 -8.82 -4.00
CA LEU A 53 -2.04 -7.36 -3.86
C LEU A 53 -1.82 -6.63 -5.18
N LYS A 54 -0.79 -7.03 -5.94
CA LYS A 54 -0.53 -6.45 -7.26
C LYS A 54 -1.71 -6.65 -8.20
N LYS A 55 -2.36 -7.82 -8.14
CA LYS A 55 -3.53 -8.13 -8.95
C LYS A 55 -4.73 -7.26 -8.58
N VAL A 56 -5.07 -7.19 -7.29
CA VAL A 56 -6.17 -6.35 -6.78
C VAL A 56 -5.93 -4.85 -7.03
N ILE A 57 -4.66 -4.40 -7.00
CA ILE A 57 -4.29 -3.01 -7.25
C ILE A 57 -4.30 -2.67 -8.75
N ASN A 58 -3.90 -3.58 -9.64
CA ASN A 58 -3.83 -3.33 -11.09
C ASN A 58 -5.17 -3.54 -11.83
N GLU A 59 -6.13 -4.28 -11.26
CA GLU A 59 -7.46 -4.47 -11.88
C GLU A 59 -8.42 -3.26 -11.72
N LYS A 60 -7.93 -2.12 -11.20
CA LYS A 60 -8.68 -0.84 -11.10
C LYS A 60 -7.98 0.31 -11.82
#